data_AF-A0A3D8SBK7-F1
#
_entry.id   AF-A0A3D8SBK7-F1
#
_cell.length_a   1.000
_cell.length_b   1.000
_cell.length_c   1.000
_cell.angle_alpha   90.00
_cell.angle_beta   90.00
_cell.angle_gamma   90.00
#
_symmetry.space_group_name_H-M   'P 1'
#
loop_
_entity.id
_entity.type
_entity.pdbx_description
1 polymer ?
#
loop_
_entity_poly.entity_id
_entity_poly.type
_entity_poly.pdbx_seq_one_letter_code
_entity_poly.pdbx_strand_id
1 'polypeptide(L)'
;MSYAEAAAKGPKQSPEEVRHSNQPADSYLANHDRRRNRAPDINHVYRDEGDSTASLIDVDGPHVQSVEPDFLQQEVKTTTQAERIEREEEESQEAEEKKEKAKAKAKAKAERARENKGNPVFIGNAAIMALVGAGLGFGAYKKHTQGKLSWELVGLWTGAVGAFGAIDYFVSK
;
A
#
# COMPACT_ATOMS: atom_id res chain seq x y z
N MET A 1 0.67 8.84 14.15
CA MET A 1 0.22 7.44 14.11
C MET A 1 1.44 6.58 13.83
N SER A 2 1.77 5.66 14.74
CA SER A 2 2.93 4.76 14.61
C SER A 2 2.54 3.48 13.87
N TYR A 3 3.44 2.93 13.06
CA TYR A 3 3.23 1.64 12.37
C TYR A 3 2.87 0.50 13.33
N ALA A 4 3.45 0.51 14.53
CA ALA A 4 3.17 -0.48 15.57
C ALA A 4 1.69 -0.47 15.99
N GLU A 5 1.07 0.70 16.02
CA GLU A 5 -0.33 0.88 16.44
C GLU A 5 -1.31 0.41 15.35
N ALA A 6 -0.93 0.55 14.08
CA ALA A 6 -1.70 0.03 12.95
C ALA A 6 -1.67 -1.51 12.88
N ALA A 7 -0.50 -2.12 13.14
CA ALA A 7 -0.33 -3.58 13.13
C ALA A 7 -1.00 -4.27 14.33
N ALA A 8 -1.00 -3.63 15.50
CA ALA A 8 -1.62 -4.18 16.72
C ALA A 8 -3.16 -4.24 16.67
N LYS A 9 -3.79 -3.57 15.70
CA LYS A 9 -5.25 -3.39 15.71
C LYS A 9 -6.05 -4.62 15.29
N GLY A 10 -5.43 -5.62 14.67
CA GLY A 10 -6.02 -6.91 14.31
C GLY A 10 -7.33 -6.84 13.50
N PRO A 11 -7.83 -7.97 12.98
CA PRO A 11 -9.20 -8.03 12.47
C PRO A 11 -10.17 -7.86 13.65
N LYS A 12 -11.06 -6.86 13.57
CA LYS A 12 -12.15 -6.72 14.55
C LYS A 12 -13.19 -7.80 14.27
N GLN A 13 -13.47 -8.64 15.26
CA GLN A 13 -14.55 -9.64 15.17
C GLN A 13 -15.88 -8.95 14.85
N SER A 14 -16.68 -9.61 14.01
CA SER A 14 -18.00 -9.11 13.64
C SER A 14 -18.99 -9.33 14.79
N PRO A 15 -20.08 -8.54 14.88
CA PRO A 15 -21.10 -8.73 15.91
C PRO A 15 -21.79 -10.10 15.85
N GLU A 16 -21.75 -10.78 14.70
CA GLU A 16 -22.30 -12.12 14.51
C GLU A 16 -21.45 -13.19 15.21
N GLU A 17 -20.12 -13.05 15.22
CA GLU A 17 -19.20 -13.97 15.91
C GLU A 17 -19.35 -13.91 17.44
N VAL A 18 -19.67 -12.74 17.98
CA VAL A 18 -19.87 -12.53 19.43
C VAL A 18 -21.18 -13.16 19.93
N ARG A 19 -22.18 -13.32 19.05
CA ARG A 19 -23.48 -13.90 19.43
C ARG A 19 -23.44 -15.42 19.59
N HIS A 20 -22.44 -16.10 19.04
CA HIS A 20 -22.28 -17.54 19.18
C HIS A 20 -21.58 -17.98 20.47
N SER A 21 -20.92 -17.08 21.19
CA SER A 21 -20.22 -17.41 22.46
C SER A 21 -21.07 -17.20 23.72
N ASN A 22 -22.12 -16.38 23.64
CA ASN A 22 -22.95 -16.00 24.78
C ASN A 22 -24.40 -16.49 24.62
N GLN A 23 -24.62 -17.80 24.79
CA GLN A 23 -25.97 -18.31 25.11
C GLN A 23 -25.96 -19.02 26.47
N PRO A 24 -26.84 -18.62 27.41
CA PRO A 24 -26.91 -19.18 28.74
C PRO A 24 -27.44 -20.62 28.71
N ALA A 25 -26.85 -21.45 29.56
CA ALA A 25 -27.19 -22.85 29.75
C ALA A 25 -28.46 -22.98 30.60
N ASP A 26 -29.64 -22.78 30.02
CA ASP A 26 -30.92 -23.16 30.65
C ASP A 26 -32.00 -23.43 29.59
N SER A 27 -32.01 -24.65 29.03
CA SER A 27 -33.24 -25.31 28.57
C SER A 27 -33.00 -26.81 28.34
N TYR A 28 -33.45 -27.60 29.30
CA TYR A 28 -33.62 -29.04 29.17
C TYR A 28 -34.70 -29.30 28.12
N LEU A 29 -34.34 -29.66 26.87
CA LEU A 29 -35.10 -30.48 25.89
C LEU A 29 -34.64 -30.35 24.41
N ALA A 30 -33.34 -30.24 24.12
CA ALA A 30 -32.87 -30.29 22.71
C ALA A 30 -31.44 -30.85 22.58
N ASN A 31 -31.27 -32.13 22.87
CA ASN A 31 -29.96 -32.81 22.83
C ASN A 31 -29.86 -33.80 21.66
N HIS A 32 -30.09 -33.41 20.40
CA HIS A 32 -29.79 -34.28 19.25
C HIS A 32 -28.99 -33.67 18.08
N ASP A 33 -28.55 -32.41 18.13
CA ASP A 33 -27.82 -31.82 16.99
C ASP A 33 -26.50 -31.07 17.33
N ARG A 34 -25.84 -31.39 18.46
CA ARG A 34 -24.49 -30.86 18.79
C ARG A 34 -23.34 -31.77 18.34
N ARG A 35 -23.44 -32.37 17.17
CA ARG A 35 -22.36 -33.20 16.57
C ARG A 35 -21.93 -32.74 15.17
N ARG A 36 -21.96 -31.43 14.87
CA ARG A 36 -21.57 -30.91 13.55
C ARG A 36 -20.36 -29.96 13.52
N ASN A 37 -19.54 -29.91 14.58
CA ASN A 37 -18.31 -29.09 14.57
C ASN A 37 -17.02 -29.89 14.80
N ARG A 38 -17.03 -31.22 14.58
CA ARG A 38 -15.77 -31.97 14.48
C ARG A 38 -15.35 -32.03 13.01
N ALA A 39 -14.07 -31.76 12.74
CA ALA A 39 -13.48 -32.04 11.44
C ALA A 39 -13.78 -33.49 11.05
N PRO A 40 -14.11 -33.76 9.77
CA PRO A 40 -14.33 -35.12 9.29
C PRO A 40 -13.07 -35.97 9.52
N ASP A 41 -13.28 -37.27 9.78
CA ASP A 41 -12.19 -38.23 9.94
C ASP A 41 -11.36 -38.29 8.65
N ILE A 42 -10.04 -38.22 8.78
CA ILE A 42 -9.13 -38.12 7.64
C ILE A 42 -8.96 -39.54 7.09
N ASN A 43 -9.27 -39.75 5.80
CA ASN A 43 -9.10 -41.07 5.17
C ASN A 43 -7.66 -41.59 5.38
N HIS A 44 -7.55 -42.82 5.87
CA HIS A 44 -6.28 -43.51 5.99
C HIS A 44 -5.76 -43.85 4.58
N VAL A 45 -4.49 -43.54 4.32
CA VAL A 45 -3.82 -43.95 3.08
C VAL A 45 -3.42 -45.42 3.22
N TYR A 46 -3.90 -46.28 2.33
CA TYR A 46 -3.46 -47.66 2.24
C TYR A 46 -1.97 -47.66 1.84
N ARG A 47 -1.10 -48.19 2.71
CA ARG A 47 0.32 -48.32 2.43
C ARG A 47 0.54 -49.73 1.88
N ASP A 48 0.59 -49.86 0.56
CA ASP A 48 1.13 -51.07 -0.05
C ASP A 48 2.63 -51.09 0.21
N GLU A 49 3.09 -51.99 1.09
CA GLU A 49 4.52 -52.21 1.37
C GLU A 49 5.28 -52.87 0.19
N GLY A 50 4.66 -52.92 -1.00
CA GLY A 50 5.19 -53.56 -2.21
C GLY A 50 6.11 -52.69 -3.07
N ASP A 51 6.08 -51.36 -2.95
CA ASP A 51 6.91 -50.48 -3.77
C ASP A 51 8.23 -50.15 -3.05
N SER A 52 9.16 -51.10 -3.10
CA SER A 52 10.55 -50.87 -2.71
C SER A 52 11.17 -49.75 -3.56
N THR A 53 11.39 -48.58 -2.96
CA THR A 53 12.07 -47.41 -3.56
C THR A 53 13.58 -47.61 -3.77
N ALA A 54 14.08 -48.84 -3.63
CA ALA A 54 15.50 -49.15 -3.63
C ALA A 54 16.14 -49.12 -5.04
N SER A 55 15.34 -49.15 -6.12
CA SER A 55 15.85 -49.14 -7.50
C SER A 55 15.59 -47.85 -8.28
N LEU A 56 15.12 -46.78 -7.62
CA LEU A 56 14.90 -45.48 -8.26
C LEU A 56 16.06 -44.52 -7.98
N ILE A 57 17.27 -45.00 -8.20
CA ILE A 57 18.51 -44.22 -8.10
C ILE A 57 19.17 -44.31 -9.47
N ASP A 58 18.65 -43.53 -10.43
CA ASP A 58 19.45 -43.11 -11.57
C ASP A 58 20.24 -41.88 -11.12
N VAL A 59 21.47 -42.11 -10.66
CA VAL A 59 22.42 -41.08 -10.22
C VAL A 59 23.55 -40.95 -11.24
N ASP A 60 23.27 -41.16 -12.52
CA ASP A 60 24.13 -40.69 -13.59
C ASP A 60 23.62 -39.33 -14.11
N GLY A 61 23.60 -38.34 -13.22
CA GLY A 61 23.45 -36.93 -13.56
C GLY A 61 24.78 -36.20 -13.37
N PRO A 62 25.69 -36.13 -14.36
CA PRO A 62 26.91 -35.37 -14.23
C PRO A 62 26.61 -33.88 -14.41
N HIS A 63 26.16 -33.20 -13.34
CA HIS A 63 26.44 -31.78 -13.19
C HIS A 63 26.44 -31.37 -11.71
N VAL A 64 27.50 -31.75 -11.00
CA VAL A 64 27.87 -31.04 -9.78
C VAL A 64 28.31 -29.64 -10.23
N GLN A 65 27.40 -28.66 -10.13
CA GLN A 65 27.80 -27.27 -10.28
C GLN A 65 28.71 -26.93 -9.11
N SER A 66 30.01 -26.84 -9.40
CA SER A 66 30.97 -26.25 -8.48
C SER A 66 30.55 -24.79 -8.26
N VAL A 67 30.17 -24.48 -7.03
CA VAL A 67 29.96 -23.10 -6.59
C VAL A 67 31.25 -22.31 -6.84
N GLU A 68 31.12 -21.08 -7.32
CA GLU A 68 32.27 -20.19 -7.53
C GLU A 68 33.11 -20.08 -6.24
N PRO A 69 34.45 -20.05 -6.33
CA PRO A 69 35.32 -19.98 -5.16
C PRO A 69 35.09 -18.73 -4.30
N ASP A 70 34.53 -17.68 -4.91
CA ASP A 70 34.25 -16.39 -4.26
C ASP A 70 32.80 -16.24 -3.76
N PHE A 71 31.97 -17.29 -3.84
CA PHE A 71 30.57 -17.26 -3.40
C PHE A 71 30.40 -16.84 -1.92
N LEU A 72 31.39 -17.15 -1.08
CA LEU A 72 31.39 -16.72 0.32
C LEU A 72 31.63 -15.21 0.49
N GLN A 73 32.36 -14.61 -0.44
CA GLN A 73 32.74 -13.18 -0.47
C GLN A 73 31.69 -12.31 -1.14
N GLN A 74 30.81 -12.88 -1.97
CA GLN A 74 29.70 -12.16 -2.60
C GLN A 74 28.72 -11.63 -1.54
N GLU A 75 28.35 -10.36 -1.67
CA GLU A 75 27.35 -9.72 -0.81
C GLU A 75 25.94 -10.27 -1.07
N VAL A 76 25.63 -10.56 -2.34
CA VAL A 76 24.34 -11.11 -2.78
C VAL A 76 24.51 -12.56 -3.23
N LYS A 77 24.07 -13.50 -2.40
CA LYS A 77 24.33 -14.95 -2.59
C LYS A 77 23.20 -15.71 -3.30
N THR A 78 22.07 -15.05 -3.51
CA THR A 78 20.87 -15.68 -4.08
C THR A 78 20.26 -14.80 -5.14
N THR A 79 19.75 -15.42 -6.20
CA THR A 79 19.07 -14.72 -7.31
C THR A 79 17.86 -13.92 -6.84
N THR A 80 17.13 -14.40 -5.82
CA THR A 80 15.98 -13.69 -5.24
C THR A 80 16.37 -12.44 -4.42
N GLN A 81 17.58 -12.40 -3.88
CA GLN A 81 18.11 -11.19 -3.24
C GLN A 81 18.57 -10.18 -4.30
N ALA A 82 19.20 -10.64 -5.38
CA ALA A 82 19.59 -9.79 -6.50
C ALA A 82 18.36 -9.11 -7.13
N GLU A 83 17.29 -9.86 -7.38
CA GLU A 83 16.05 -9.34 -7.95
C GLU A 83 15.35 -8.31 -7.04
N ARG A 84 15.48 -8.44 -5.71
CA ARG A 84 14.97 -7.43 -4.77
C ARG A 84 15.77 -6.13 -4.86
N ILE A 85 17.10 -6.23 -4.91
CA ILE A 85 17.99 -5.07 -4.99
C ILE A 85 17.78 -4.32 -6.30
N GLU A 86 17.70 -5.04 -7.43
CA GLU A 86 17.44 -4.45 -8.74
C GLU A 86 16.11 -3.68 -8.76
N ARG A 87 15.05 -4.25 -8.18
CA ARG A 87 13.74 -3.58 -8.08
C ARG A 87 13.78 -2.32 -7.20
N GLU A 88 14.45 -2.39 -6.05
CA GLU A 88 14.61 -1.24 -5.16
C GLU A 88 15.44 -0.12 -5.81
N GLU A 89 16.48 -0.50 -6.57
CA GLU A 89 17.29 0.44 -7.35
C GLU A 89 16.49 1.06 -8.50
N GLU A 90 15.72 0.28 -9.26
CA GLU A 90 14.84 0.79 -10.32
C GLU A 90 13.80 1.77 -9.76
N GLU A 91 13.13 1.43 -8.66
CA GLU A 91 12.17 2.33 -8.00
C GLU A 91 12.86 3.61 -7.51
N SER A 92 14.09 3.49 -7.00
CA SER A 92 14.88 4.64 -6.56
C SER A 92 15.28 5.54 -7.73
N GLN A 93 15.73 4.96 -8.86
CA GLN A 93 16.10 5.66 -10.07
C GLN A 93 14.88 6.33 -10.71
N GLU A 94 13.74 5.64 -10.79
CA GLU A 94 12.49 6.23 -11.25
C GLU A 94 12.06 7.41 -10.37
N ALA A 95 12.21 7.28 -9.05
CA ALA A 95 11.89 8.36 -8.12
C ALA A 95 12.83 9.54 -8.29
N GLU A 96 14.13 9.32 -8.50
CA GLU A 96 15.11 10.36 -8.81
C GLU A 96 14.84 11.03 -10.16
N GLU A 97 14.54 10.27 -11.20
CA GLU A 97 14.15 10.82 -12.50
C GLU A 97 12.89 11.67 -12.40
N LYS A 98 11.86 11.19 -11.69
CA LYS A 98 10.61 11.94 -11.46
C LYS A 98 10.91 13.23 -10.70
N LYS A 99 11.81 13.19 -9.71
CA LYS A 99 12.27 14.37 -8.96
C LYS A 99 13.03 15.35 -9.87
N GLU A 100 13.96 14.88 -10.69
CA GLU A 100 14.74 15.73 -11.61
C GLU A 100 13.83 16.35 -12.68
N LYS A 101 12.91 15.58 -13.28
CA LYS A 101 11.90 16.10 -14.21
C LYS A 101 11.00 17.15 -13.52
N ALA A 102 10.62 16.94 -12.27
CA ALA A 102 9.84 17.92 -11.51
C ALA A 102 10.66 19.20 -11.21
N LYS A 103 11.93 19.07 -10.81
CA LYS A 103 12.84 20.20 -10.60
C LYS A 103 13.06 20.99 -11.89
N ALA A 104 13.29 20.32 -13.02
CA ALA A 104 13.45 20.97 -14.32
C ALA A 104 12.19 21.76 -14.72
N LYS A 105 11.00 21.17 -14.56
CA LYS A 105 9.73 21.87 -14.78
C LYS A 105 9.54 23.05 -13.83
N ALA A 106 9.93 22.92 -12.57
CA ALA A 106 9.86 24.00 -11.59
C ALA A 106 10.81 25.16 -11.96
N LYS A 107 12.05 24.86 -12.37
CA LYS A 107 13.01 25.86 -12.86
C LYS A 107 12.48 26.59 -14.09
N ALA A 108 11.98 25.86 -15.10
CA ALA A 108 11.39 26.45 -16.29
C ALA A 108 10.18 27.35 -15.98
N LYS A 109 9.31 26.95 -15.05
CA LYS A 109 8.21 27.80 -14.58
C LYS A 109 8.70 29.04 -13.83
N ALA A 110 9.74 28.90 -13.02
CA ALA A 110 10.34 30.02 -12.31
C ALA A 110 10.97 31.03 -13.28
N GLU A 111 11.65 30.57 -14.33
CA GLU A 111 12.17 31.44 -15.39
C GLU A 111 11.05 32.18 -16.12
N ARG A 112 9.98 31.50 -16.53
CA ARG A 112 8.80 32.16 -17.12
C ARG A 112 8.16 33.19 -16.20
N ALA A 113 8.09 32.91 -14.90
CA ALA A 113 7.63 33.88 -13.92
C ALA A 113 8.58 35.07 -13.80
N ARG A 114 9.90 34.87 -14.00
CA ARG A 114 10.91 35.94 -14.02
C ARG A 114 10.79 36.81 -15.26
N GLU A 115 10.55 36.22 -16.43
CA GLU A 115 10.33 36.93 -17.69
C GLU A 115 9.07 37.80 -17.64
N ASN A 116 8.03 37.36 -16.92
CA ASN A 116 6.76 38.07 -16.80
C ASN A 116 6.67 39.02 -15.59
N LYS A 117 7.78 39.31 -14.89
CA LYS A 117 7.80 40.19 -13.72
C LYS A 117 7.28 41.60 -14.00
N GLY A 118 7.46 42.11 -15.21
CA GLY A 118 7.01 43.44 -15.60
C GLY A 118 5.53 43.52 -16.01
N ASN A 119 4.83 42.38 -16.08
CA ASN A 119 3.43 42.35 -16.50
C ASN A 119 2.49 42.57 -15.30
N PRO A 120 1.72 43.67 -15.26
CA PRO A 120 0.82 43.98 -14.14
C PRO A 120 -0.28 42.93 -13.96
N VAL A 121 -0.72 42.27 -15.04
CA VAL A 121 -1.71 41.18 -14.98
C VAL A 121 -1.14 39.98 -14.25
N PHE A 122 0.13 39.65 -14.51
CA PHE A 122 0.82 38.54 -13.84
C PHE A 122 0.99 38.81 -12.34
N ILE A 123 1.39 40.03 -11.97
CA ILE A 123 1.51 40.45 -10.56
C ILE A 123 0.14 40.41 -9.86
N GLY A 124 -0.91 40.92 -10.50
CA GLY A 124 -2.28 40.91 -9.96
C GLY A 124 -2.78 39.49 -9.69
N ASN A 125 -2.63 38.59 -10.67
CA ASN A 125 -3.03 37.18 -10.52
C ASN A 125 -2.20 36.49 -9.43
N ALA A 126 -0.89 36.76 -9.35
CA ALA A 126 -0.03 36.23 -8.29
C ALA A 126 -0.47 36.71 -6.90
N ALA A 127 -0.87 37.97 -6.76
CA ALA A 127 -1.38 38.51 -5.50
C ALA A 127 -2.71 37.86 -5.08
N ILE A 128 -3.63 37.66 -6.01
CA ILE A 128 -4.90 36.95 -5.75
C ILE A 128 -4.61 35.52 -5.29
N MET A 129 -3.75 34.79 -6.00
CA MET A 129 -3.37 33.42 -5.63
C MET A 129 -2.69 33.36 -4.27
N ALA A 130 -1.84 34.35 -3.94
CA ALA A 130 -1.20 34.45 -2.64
C ALA A 130 -2.21 34.68 -1.51
N LEU A 131 -3.20 35.56 -1.72
CA LEU A 131 -4.28 35.80 -0.75
C LEU A 131 -5.14 34.56 -0.53
N VAL A 132 -5.52 33.86 -1.60
CA VAL A 132 -6.28 32.60 -1.51
C VAL A 132 -5.46 31.54 -0.77
N GLY A 133 -4.19 31.38 -1.12
CA GLY A 133 -3.29 30.43 -0.45
C GLY A 133 -3.10 30.74 1.04
N ALA A 134 -2.91 32.02 1.39
CA ALA A 134 -2.80 32.45 2.79
C ALA A 134 -4.09 32.21 3.57
N GLY A 135 -5.26 32.54 2.99
CA GLY A 135 -6.56 32.32 3.62
C GLY A 135 -6.85 30.84 3.87
N LEU A 136 -6.62 29.99 2.86
CA LEU A 136 -6.78 28.53 2.99
C LEU A 136 -5.78 27.92 3.98
N GLY A 137 -4.52 28.36 3.94
CA GLY A 137 -3.47 27.91 4.86
C GLY A 137 -3.77 28.28 6.32
N PHE A 138 -4.22 29.51 6.58
CA PHE A 138 -4.61 29.94 7.92
C PHE A 138 -5.85 29.18 8.43
N GLY A 139 -6.85 28.95 7.57
CA GLY A 139 -8.03 28.16 7.91
C GLY A 139 -7.69 26.71 8.24
N ALA A 140 -6.81 26.09 7.44
CA ALA A 140 -6.32 24.73 7.70
C ALA A 140 -5.51 24.66 9.00
N TYR A 141 -4.62 25.62 9.25
CA TYR A 141 -3.85 25.71 10.50
C TYR A 141 -4.77 25.80 11.72
N LYS A 142 -5.75 26.72 11.70
CA LYS A 142 -6.74 26.85 12.78
C LYS A 142 -7.55 25.56 13.00
N LYS A 143 -7.90 24.84 11.93
CA LYS A 143 -8.65 23.60 12.03
C LYS A 143 -7.78 22.43 12.49
N HIS A 144 -6.49 22.45 12.14
CA HIS A 144 -5.49 21.50 12.61
C HIS A 144 -5.23 21.65 14.11
N THR A 145 -5.04 22.87 14.61
CA THR A 145 -4.86 23.13 16.04
C THR A 145 -6.08 22.75 16.87
N GLN A 146 -7.27 22.78 16.26
CA GLN A 146 -8.52 22.30 16.88
C GLN A 146 -8.72 20.78 16.79
N GLY A 147 -7.82 20.02 16.15
CA GLY A 147 -7.96 18.58 15.95
C GLY A 147 -9.10 18.18 14.99
N LYS A 148 -9.67 19.14 14.24
CA LYS A 148 -10.83 18.94 13.34
C LYS A 148 -10.43 18.79 11.88
N LEU A 149 -9.13 18.78 11.57
CA LEU A 149 -8.63 18.59 10.21
C LEU A 149 -8.71 17.09 9.87
N SER A 150 -9.80 16.69 9.21
CA SER A 150 -10.01 15.31 8.77
C SER A 150 -9.64 15.13 7.29
N TRP A 151 -9.17 13.94 6.95
CA TRP A 151 -8.99 13.53 5.55
C TRP A 151 -10.28 13.58 4.74
N GLU A 152 -11.42 13.31 5.38
CA GLU A 152 -12.74 13.46 4.77
C GLU A 152 -13.02 14.90 4.34
N LEU A 153 -12.68 15.87 5.19
CA LEU A 153 -12.84 17.28 4.88
C LEU A 153 -11.92 17.69 3.73
N VAL A 154 -10.64 17.28 3.78
CA VAL A 154 -9.70 17.55 2.69
C VAL A 154 -10.21 16.93 1.38
N GLY A 155 -10.69 15.68 1.44
CA GLY A 155 -11.30 14.98 0.32
C GLY A 155 -12.55 15.68 -0.22
N LEU A 156 -13.42 16.19 0.64
CA LEU A 156 -14.63 16.92 0.25
C LEU A 156 -14.27 18.21 -0.51
N TRP A 157 -13.35 19.02 0.02
CA TRP A 157 -12.93 20.26 -0.64
C TRP A 157 -12.17 20.00 -1.93
N THR A 158 -11.30 18.99 -1.95
CA THR A 158 -10.57 18.61 -3.16
C THR A 158 -11.54 18.08 -4.22
N GLY A 159 -12.53 17.29 -3.81
CA GLY A 159 -13.60 16.79 -4.67
C GLY A 159 -14.48 17.91 -5.23
N ALA A 160 -14.85 18.90 -4.41
CA ALA A 160 -15.63 20.06 -4.84
C ALA A 160 -14.88 20.90 -5.89
N VAL A 161 -13.58 21.15 -5.68
CA VAL A 161 -12.74 21.84 -6.66
C VAL A 161 -12.60 21.03 -7.95
N GLY A 162 -12.42 19.72 -7.84
CA GLY A 162 -12.37 18.81 -8.99
C GLY A 162 -13.67 18.80 -9.80
N ALA A 163 -14.82 18.76 -9.11
CA ALA A 163 -16.14 18.80 -9.75
C ALA A 163 -16.38 20.13 -10.45
N PHE A 164 -16.01 21.26 -9.84
CA PHE A 164 -16.11 22.58 -10.47
C PHE A 164 -15.27 22.65 -11.75
N GLY A 165 -14.03 22.18 -11.71
CA GLY A 165 -13.17 22.13 -12.90
C GLY A 165 -13.69 21.20 -14.00
N ALA A 166 -14.30 20.08 -13.64
CA ALA A 166 -14.93 19.19 -14.61
C ALA A 166 -16.12 19.86 -15.30
N ILE A 167 -17.01 20.50 -14.52
CA ILE A 167 -18.16 21.24 -15.07
C ILE A 167 -17.68 22.34 -16.02
N ASP A 168 -16.70 23.15 -15.59
CA ASP A 168 -16.13 24.23 -16.40
C ASP A 168 -15.53 23.72 -17.71
N TYR A 169 -14.82 22.58 -17.69
CA TYR A 169 -14.27 21.94 -18.88
C TYR A 169 -15.36 21.50 -19.87
N PHE A 170 -16.45 20.91 -19.37
CA PHE A 170 -17.54 20.42 -20.24
C PHE A 170 -18.44 21.56 -20.75
N VAL A 171 -18.54 22.68 -20.03
CA VAL A 171 -19.30 23.86 -20.48
C VAL A 171 -18.48 24.70 -21.46
N SER A 172 -17.16 24.69 -21.34
CA SER A 172 -16.24 25.47 -22.20
C SER A 172 -15.81 24.73 -23.48
N LYS A 173 -16.38 23.55 -23.75
CA LYS A 173 -16.12 22.74 -24.94
C LYS A 173 -17.30 22.82 -25.92
#